data_AF-A0A849VDP8-F1
#
_entry.id   AF-A0A849VDP8-F1
#
_cell.length_a   1.000
_cell.length_b   1.000
_cell.length_c   1.000
_cell.angle_alpha   90.00
_cell.angle_beta   90.00
_cell.angle_gamma   90.00
#
_symmetry.space_group_name_H-M   'P 1'
#
loop_
_entity.id
_entity.type
_entity.pdbx_description
1 polymer ?
#
loop_
_entity_poly.entity_id
_entity_poly.type
_entity_poly.pdbx_seq_one_letter_code
_entity_poly.pdbx_strand_id
1 'polypeptide(L)'
;MNLEVLDFLLNNESYIEDMASSSGLDSNASFGILKLLIANKGDISVLKGKQVYHYDNVIKPLLQNVQCEGPIGAIEDEEGNWVSSCVNGGIVDDESLYQSYLEDDFKCQICRYDTEKM
;
A
#
# COMPACT_ATOMS: atom_id res chain seq x y z
N MET A 1 -2.30 -11.53 -4.03
CA MET A 1 -2.91 -10.50 -3.16
C MET A 1 -2.42 -10.79 -1.76
N ASN A 2 -1.85 -9.78 -1.10
CA ASN A 2 -1.35 -9.93 0.25
C ASN A 2 -2.52 -10.04 1.27
N LEU A 3 -2.72 -11.24 1.82
CA LEU A 3 -3.79 -11.52 2.79
C LEU A 3 -3.49 -10.96 4.17
N GLU A 4 -2.21 -10.83 4.53
CA GLU A 4 -1.78 -10.27 5.80
C GLU A 4 -2.11 -8.78 5.88
N VAL A 5 -1.91 -8.06 4.77
CA VAL A 5 -2.32 -6.65 4.65
C VAL A 5 -3.85 -6.52 4.68
N LEU A 6 -4.61 -7.41 4.02
CA LEU A 6 -6.07 -7.39 4.13
C LEU A 6 -6.55 -7.54 5.58
N ASP A 7 -6.00 -8.50 6.31
CA ASP A 7 -6.33 -8.72 7.72
C ASP A 7 -5.89 -7.53 8.59
N PHE A 8 -4.73 -6.92 8.28
CA PHE A 8 -4.30 -5.69 8.95
C PHE A 8 -5.29 -4.54 8.75
N LEU A 9 -5.69 -4.28 7.50
CA LEU A 9 -6.65 -3.22 7.16
C LEU A 9 -8.02 -3.47 7.80
N LEU A 10 -8.40 -4.73 8.01
CA LEU A 10 -9.64 -5.07 8.69
C LEU A 10 -9.60 -4.70 10.18
N ASN A 11 -8.43 -4.78 10.81
CA ASN A 11 -8.24 -4.43 12.22
C ASN A 11 -7.88 -2.95 12.44
N ASN A 12 -7.56 -2.21 11.36
CA ASN A 12 -7.18 -0.80 11.37
C ASN A 12 -8.08 -0.01 10.42
N GLU A 13 -9.32 0.17 10.87
CA GLU A 13 -10.42 0.67 10.04
C GLU A 13 -10.16 2.06 9.42
N SER A 14 -9.38 2.92 10.09
CA SER A 14 -9.10 4.29 9.63
C SER A 14 -8.55 4.37 8.20
N TYR A 15 -7.71 3.42 7.78
CA TYR A 15 -7.17 3.40 6.42
C TYR A 15 -8.27 3.27 5.35
N ILE A 16 -9.26 2.41 5.61
CA ILE A 16 -10.39 2.20 4.71
C ILE A 16 -11.33 3.40 4.76
N GLU A 17 -11.55 3.98 5.94
CA GLU A 17 -12.39 5.17 6.11
C GLU A 17 -11.81 6.37 5.36
N ASP A 18 -10.52 6.66 5.52
CA ASP A 18 -9.84 7.77 4.87
C ASP A 18 -9.82 7.61 3.35
N MET A 19 -9.51 6.40 2.86
CA MET A 19 -9.49 6.11 1.43
C MET A 19 -10.90 6.13 0.81
N ALA A 20 -11.92 5.65 1.52
CA ALA A 20 -13.30 5.74 1.07
C ALA A 20 -13.79 7.20 1.03
N SER A 21 -13.48 7.98 2.08
CA SER A 21 -13.82 9.40 2.17
C SER A 21 -13.22 10.22 1.03
N SER A 22 -11.90 10.07 0.77
CA SER A 22 -11.20 10.74 -0.33
C SER A 22 -11.74 10.34 -1.71
N SER A 23 -12.29 9.12 -1.84
CA SER A 23 -12.91 8.61 -3.06
C SER A 23 -14.42 8.90 -3.16
N GLY A 24 -15.03 9.54 -2.17
CA GLY A 24 -16.48 9.81 -2.13
C GLY A 24 -17.34 8.55 -2.02
N LEU A 25 -16.81 7.50 -1.39
CA LEU A 25 -17.44 6.18 -1.25
C LEU A 25 -17.83 5.88 0.21
N ASP A 26 -18.79 4.98 0.38
CA ASP A 26 -19.17 4.49 1.71
C ASP A 26 -18.12 3.50 2.25
N SER A 27 -17.56 3.81 3.42
CA SER A 27 -16.56 2.97 4.08
C SER A 27 -17.13 1.62 4.51
N ASN A 28 -18.39 1.57 4.96
CA ASN A 28 -19.04 0.32 5.40
C ASN A 28 -19.16 -0.69 4.25
N ALA A 29 -19.55 -0.24 3.06
CA ALA A 29 -19.55 -1.07 1.87
C ALA A 29 -18.15 -1.58 1.52
N SER A 30 -17.12 -0.75 1.64
CA SER A 30 -15.72 -1.13 1.44
C SER A 30 -15.25 -2.18 2.48
N PHE A 31 -15.62 -2.04 3.75
CA PHE A 31 -15.37 -3.08 4.77
C PHE A 31 -16.06 -4.40 4.46
N GLY A 32 -17.30 -4.36 3.98
CA GLY A 32 -18.01 -5.56 3.56
C GLY A 32 -17.26 -6.32 2.45
N ILE A 33 -16.64 -5.57 1.52
CA ILE A 33 -15.84 -6.15 0.44
C ILE A 33 -14.51 -6.69 0.97
N LEU A 34 -13.87 -5.98 1.89
CA LEU A 34 -12.65 -6.44 2.56
C LEU A 34 -12.87 -7.80 3.24
N LYS A 35 -13.94 -7.91 4.04
CA LYS A 35 -14.35 -9.17 4.69
C LYS A 35 -14.65 -10.29 3.68
N LEU A 36 -15.33 -9.95 2.58
CA LEU A 36 -15.65 -10.90 1.51
C LEU A 36 -14.38 -11.43 0.83
N LEU A 37 -13.40 -10.56 0.57
CA LEU A 37 -12.11 -10.96 -0.02
C LEU A 37 -11.33 -11.88 0.93
N ILE A 38 -11.23 -11.54 2.21
CA ILE A 38 -10.58 -12.39 3.22
C ILE A 38 -11.24 -13.78 3.26
N ALA A 39 -12.57 -13.84 3.35
CA ALA A 39 -13.32 -15.09 3.37
C ALA A 39 -13.10 -15.96 2.11
N ASN A 40 -12.78 -15.33 0.96
CA ASN A 40 -12.51 -16.00 -0.30
C ASN A 40 -11.01 -16.01 -0.66
N LYS A 41 -10.11 -15.88 0.33
CA LYS A 41 -8.65 -15.95 0.13
C LYS A 41 -8.12 -14.96 -0.92
N GLY A 42 -8.71 -13.77 -0.98
CA GLY A 42 -8.31 -12.69 -1.89
C GLY A 42 -8.77 -12.90 -3.34
N ASP A 43 -9.68 -13.83 -3.61
CA ASP A 43 -10.24 -14.03 -4.95
C ASP A 43 -11.13 -12.85 -5.36
N ILE A 44 -10.63 -12.01 -6.28
CA ILE A 44 -11.33 -10.83 -6.79
C ILE A 44 -12.52 -11.24 -7.69
N SER A 45 -12.50 -12.44 -8.28
CA SER A 45 -13.54 -12.88 -9.22
C SER A 45 -14.92 -13.04 -8.56
N VAL A 46 -14.97 -13.09 -7.23
CA VAL A 46 -16.22 -13.12 -6.45
C VAL A 46 -16.93 -11.76 -6.41
N LEU A 47 -16.21 -10.66 -6.71
CA LEU A 47 -16.75 -9.30 -6.69
C LEU A 47 -17.58 -9.01 -7.94
N LYS A 48 -18.72 -8.32 -7.76
CA LYS A 48 -19.63 -7.99 -8.86
C LYS A 48 -20.13 -6.56 -8.80
N GLY A 49 -20.31 -5.96 -9.98
CA GLY A 49 -20.93 -4.64 -10.14
C GLY A 49 -20.25 -3.57 -9.29
N LYS A 50 -21.02 -2.92 -8.40
CA LYS A 50 -20.51 -1.86 -7.53
C LYS A 50 -19.42 -2.32 -6.55
N GLN A 51 -19.33 -3.62 -6.24
CA GLN A 51 -18.27 -4.13 -5.36
C GLN A 51 -16.88 -3.97 -6.00
N VAL A 52 -16.78 -4.17 -7.32
CA VAL A 52 -15.53 -3.97 -8.06
C VAL A 52 -15.09 -2.51 -7.97
N TYR A 53 -16.03 -1.57 -8.07
CA TYR A 53 -15.75 -0.14 -7.98
C TYR A 53 -15.19 0.26 -6.61
N HIS A 54 -15.77 -0.25 -5.52
CA HIS A 54 -15.21 -0.03 -4.17
C HIS A 54 -13.84 -0.69 -4.00
N TYR A 55 -13.64 -1.89 -4.54
CA TYR A 55 -12.33 -2.53 -4.53
C TYR A 55 -11.28 -1.68 -5.26
N ASP A 56 -11.56 -1.26 -6.49
CA ASP A 56 -10.59 -0.55 -7.32
C ASP A 56 -10.19 0.83 -6.77
N ASN A 57 -11.12 1.52 -6.10
CA ASN A 57 -10.88 2.89 -5.61
C ASN A 57 -10.51 2.96 -4.12
N VAL A 58 -10.81 1.93 -3.32
CA VAL A 58 -10.54 1.96 -1.87
C VAL A 58 -9.53 0.90 -1.44
N ILE A 59 -9.79 -0.36 -1.77
CA ILE A 59 -8.98 -1.47 -1.25
C ILE A 59 -7.69 -1.64 -2.06
N LYS A 60 -7.78 -1.60 -3.38
CA LYS A 60 -6.65 -1.80 -4.29
C LYS A 60 -5.55 -0.75 -4.10
N PRO A 61 -5.84 0.55 -3.91
CA PRO A 61 -4.81 1.54 -3.62
C PRO A 61 -3.98 1.22 -2.37
N LEU A 62 -4.62 0.65 -1.35
CA LEU A 62 -3.98 0.23 -0.10
C LEU A 62 -3.24 -1.13 -0.20
N LEU A 63 -3.35 -1.84 -1.32
CA LEU A 63 -2.70 -3.14 -1.52
C LEU A 63 -1.63 -3.14 -2.61
N GLN A 64 -1.78 -2.29 -3.63
CA GLN A 64 -0.98 -2.40 -4.86
C GLN A 64 -0.46 -1.06 -5.37
N ASN A 65 -1.04 0.07 -4.93
CA ASN A 65 -0.61 1.40 -5.38
C ASN A 65 -0.20 2.27 -4.18
N VAL A 66 0.31 1.65 -3.12
CA VAL A 66 0.79 2.36 -1.94
C VAL A 66 2.05 3.13 -2.33
N GLN A 67 1.90 4.45 -2.36
CA GLN A 67 2.97 5.35 -2.78
C GLN A 67 4.12 5.25 -1.81
N CYS A 68 5.33 5.18 -2.36
CA CYS A 68 6.53 5.31 -1.56
C CYS A 68 6.61 6.73 -1.00
N GLU A 69 6.89 6.85 0.29
CA GLU A 69 7.27 8.11 0.90
C GLU A 69 8.79 8.30 0.73
N GLY A 70 9.20 9.37 0.05
CA GLY A 70 10.59 9.78 -0.12
C GLY A 70 10.78 11.29 0.09
N PRO A 71 12.02 11.76 0.37
CA PRO A 71 13.30 11.04 0.29
C PRO A 71 13.98 10.81 1.66
N ILE A 72 15.03 9.98 1.69
CA ILE A 72 16.09 10.07 2.71
C ILE A 72 17.41 10.33 2.01
N GLY A 73 17.93 11.56 2.06
CA GLY A 73 19.33 11.95 1.87
C GLY A 73 19.96 11.86 0.45
N ALA A 74 21.29 12.02 0.40
CA ALA A 74 22.11 11.83 -0.80
C ALA A 74 23.00 10.59 -0.60
N ILE A 75 23.13 9.77 -1.64
CA ILE A 75 24.02 8.60 -1.66
C ILE A 75 25.16 8.81 -2.65
N GLU A 76 26.29 8.15 -2.42
CA GLU A 76 27.39 8.07 -3.39
C GLU A 76 27.10 6.95 -4.40
N ASP A 77 27.15 7.27 -5.70
CA ASP A 77 27.04 6.27 -6.77
C ASP A 77 28.35 5.50 -6.98
N GLU A 78 28.35 4.50 -7.87
CA GLU A 78 29.55 3.69 -8.18
C GLU A 78 30.69 4.51 -8.81
N GLU A 79 30.42 5.74 -9.25
CA GLU A 79 31.37 6.66 -9.88
C GLU A 79 31.90 7.73 -8.89
N GLY A 80 31.42 7.72 -7.65
CA GLY A 80 31.82 8.67 -6.60
C GLY A 80 31.05 9.99 -6.60
N ASN A 81 29.92 10.07 -7.32
CA ASN A 81 29.07 11.26 -7.33
C ASN A 81 27.96 11.17 -6.27
N TRP A 82 27.63 12.30 -5.67
CA TRP A 82 26.48 12.41 -4.75
C TRP A 82 25.19 12.61 -5.54
N VAL A 83 24.30 11.62 -5.49
CA VAL A 83 22.98 11.68 -6.12
C VAL A 83 21.88 11.70 -5.06
N SER A 84 20.72 12.30 -5.40
CA SER A 84 19.55 12.23 -4.52
C SER A 84 19.12 10.77 -4.39
N SER A 85 18.97 10.30 -3.15
CA SER A 85 18.31 9.02 -2.84
C SER A 85 16.90 9.00 -3.41
N CYS A 86 16.38 7.78 -3.61
CA CYS A 86 14.98 7.44 -3.91
C CYS A 86 14.01 8.64 -3.87
N VAL A 87 13.77 9.22 -5.05
CA VAL A 87 12.93 10.41 -5.22
C VAL A 87 11.49 9.97 -5.49
N ASN A 88 10.70 9.75 -4.43
CA ASN A 88 9.22 9.79 -4.41
C ASN A 88 8.46 9.18 -5.62
N GLY A 89 9.02 8.16 -6.29
CA GLY A 89 8.52 7.69 -7.58
C GLY A 89 8.20 6.20 -7.62
N GLY A 90 8.45 5.50 -6.50
CA GLY A 90 8.21 4.07 -6.37
C GLY A 90 6.85 3.75 -5.77
N ILE A 91 6.50 2.48 -5.88
CA ILE A 91 5.40 1.86 -5.12
C ILE A 91 6.06 0.94 -4.09
N VAL A 92 5.51 0.85 -2.89
CA VAL A 92 5.93 -0.15 -1.90
C VAL A 92 5.61 -1.54 -2.45
N ASP A 93 6.60 -2.41 -2.54
CA ASP A 93 6.43 -3.76 -3.07
C ASP A 93 5.55 -4.63 -2.14
N ASP A 94 4.89 -5.64 -2.70
CA ASP A 94 3.93 -6.50 -1.98
C ASP A 94 4.58 -7.27 -0.82
N GLU A 95 5.89 -7.54 -0.89
CA GLU A 95 6.65 -8.28 0.12
C GLU A 95 6.92 -7.41 1.36
N SER A 96 7.28 -6.14 1.18
CA SER A 96 7.55 -5.19 2.27
C SER A 96 6.30 -4.44 2.75
N LEU A 97 5.18 -4.53 2.02
CA LEU A 97 3.97 -3.76 2.29
C LEU A 97 3.40 -4.02 3.69
N TYR A 98 3.33 -5.28 4.12
CA TYR A 98 2.81 -5.62 5.44
C TYR A 98 3.66 -5.01 6.57
N GLN A 99 4.99 -5.12 6.46
CA GLN A 99 5.89 -4.50 7.43
C GLN A 99 5.78 -2.97 7.42
N SER A 100 5.62 -2.37 6.24
CA SER A 100 5.43 -0.92 6.10
C SER A 100 4.20 -0.44 6.86
N TYR A 101 3.10 -1.20 6.82
CA TYR A 101 1.90 -0.91 7.62
C TYR A 101 2.10 -1.10 9.13
N LEU A 102 2.91 -2.06 9.56
CA LEU A 102 3.20 -2.30 10.98
C LEU A 102 4.09 -1.23 11.59
N GLU A 103 5.07 -0.76 10.82
CA GLU A 103 6.09 0.19 11.26
C GLU A 103 5.75 1.65 10.95
N ASP A 104 4.66 1.89 10.19
CA ASP A 104 4.32 3.19 9.62
C ASP A 104 5.49 3.78 8.80
N ASP A 105 6.19 2.91 8.06
CA ASP A 105 7.38 3.24 7.27
C ASP A 105 7.22 2.79 5.81
N PHE A 106 6.61 3.65 4.98
CA PHE A 106 6.26 3.36 3.59
C PHE A 106 7.41 3.62 2.59
N LYS A 107 8.56 3.01 2.85
CA LYS A 107 9.71 3.04 1.92
C LYS A 107 9.66 1.90 0.92
N CYS A 108 9.80 2.22 -0.36
CA CYS A 108 10.01 1.22 -1.41
C CYS A 108 11.40 0.58 -1.30
N GLN A 109 11.59 -0.54 -2.02
CA GLN A 109 12.84 -1.28 -2.06
C GLN A 109 14.07 -0.41 -2.37
N ILE A 110 13.95 0.56 -3.29
CA ILE A 110 15.05 1.47 -3.64
C ILE A 110 15.39 2.37 -2.44
N CYS A 111 14.39 2.98 -1.81
CA CYS A 111 14.57 3.79 -0.60
C CYS A 111 15.22 2.98 0.54
N ARG A 112 14.82 1.73 0.74
CA ARG A 112 15.39 0.85 1.78
C ARG A 112 16.86 0.51 1.47
N TYR A 113 17.17 0.17 0.23
CA TYR A 113 18.54 -0.09 -0.23
C TYR A 113 19.45 1.14 -0.08
N ASP A 114 18.97 2.32 -0.49
CA ASP A 114 19.72 3.56 -0.37
C ASP A 114 20.00 3.91 1.09
N THR A 115 19.05 3.63 2.00
CA THR A 115 19.23 3.86 3.45
C THR A 115 20.35 3.00 4.04
N GLU A 116 20.54 1.76 3.59
CA GLU A 116 21.63 0.89 4.06
C GLU A 116 23.02 1.34 3.58
N LYS A 117 23.07 2.20 2.55
CA LYS A 117 24.32 2.70 1.94
C LYS A 117 24.74 4.09 2.43
N MET A 118 23.94 4.73 3.27
CA MET A 118 24.27 5.98 3.96
C MET A 118 25.14 5.76 5.18
#